data_AF-A0A918UXH6-F1
#
_entry.id   AF-A0A918UXH6-F1
#
_cell.length_a   1.000
_cell.length_b   1.000
_cell.length_c   1.000
_cell.angle_alpha   90.00
_cell.angle_beta   90.00
_cell.angle_gamma   90.00
#
_symmetry.space_group_name_H-M   'P 1'
#
loop_
_entity.id
_entity.type
_entity.pdbx_description
1 polymer ?
#
loop_
_entity_poly.entity_id
_entity_poly.type
_entity_poly.pdbx_seq_one_letter_code
_entity_poly.pdbx_strand_id
1 'polypeptide(L)'
;MPADHTPRPTQDLRTVPGPAPADGLDQAPQTPSTGPSITPSTTTSPARRVSAGQPRKSKPRDAFDNPPRTTQVWKPTGVRRKEVLRALGIFQRATADQLWRMLRPTDRHDRCTRDTLNALKDSGLVRVETRLESGHQLWVLTEQGHKEAKLLLPKTVRISALRKLRLDAEGRPVKDDGYDEHAAAVMTTAAVLTGAGYGTPLSWQTEIAHKLPYGYTQYADLTMRAPDAGVPAMLLEVDRVTEPVDDLVDKLRRYTDWFELLAPKADANQEKAARRQGAAVHDFRLWSRIYPATGREGYVPVAFVFTGATAAQRESRMRRLEQAARAYFAGTPHRGESYTAVDYHQAVPVVVTELERITADPAGAAGKVWRRLGRDDWQTLSEALDNPDGERLYKVQLREARRRQAEREAAHREAQRPVCTECGTKFTDERWQETTQSSWPGEWDRLCGPCAKEAADRAKAARAARRQAEEAERAAAEAPAVKPRGRFGIRRRR
;
A
#
# COMPACT_ATOMS: atom_id res chain seq x y z
N MET A 1 -19.29 52.26 -46.31
CA MET A 1 -18.40 51.09 -46.33
C MET A 1 -17.71 51.03 -44.98
N PRO A 2 -17.83 49.91 -44.26
CA PRO A 2 -18.63 49.90 -43.03
C PRO A 2 -17.81 49.67 -41.76
N ALA A 3 -18.34 50.23 -40.67
CA ALA A 3 -18.15 49.76 -39.31
C ALA A 3 -18.93 48.46 -39.13
N ASP A 4 -18.35 47.48 -38.43
CA ASP A 4 -19.10 46.32 -37.97
C ASP A 4 -18.85 46.06 -36.49
N HIS A 5 -19.96 45.82 -35.82
CA HIS A 5 -20.17 45.85 -34.38
C HIS A 5 -19.90 44.47 -33.78
N THR A 6 -19.01 44.39 -32.79
CA THR A 6 -18.95 43.28 -31.83
C THR A 6 -19.92 43.53 -30.66
N PRO A 7 -20.87 42.63 -30.37
CA PRO A 7 -21.66 42.68 -29.15
C PRO A 7 -20.98 41.91 -28.00
N ARG A 8 -20.88 42.57 -26.84
CA ARG A 8 -20.58 41.97 -25.53
C ARG A 8 -21.78 41.14 -25.03
N PRO A 9 -21.57 39.97 -24.41
CA PRO A 9 -22.62 39.29 -23.66
C PRO A 9 -22.79 39.91 -22.27
N THR A 10 -24.04 40.16 -21.93
CA THR A 10 -24.60 40.67 -20.68
C THR A 10 -24.42 39.70 -19.52
N GLN A 11 -23.96 40.25 -18.38
CA GLN A 11 -23.96 39.60 -17.08
C GLN A 11 -25.39 39.59 -16.52
N ASP A 12 -26.00 38.40 -16.44
CA ASP A 12 -27.22 38.20 -15.67
C ASP A 12 -26.87 37.98 -14.20
N LEU A 13 -27.13 39.02 -13.41
CA LEU A 13 -27.24 38.99 -11.97
C LEU A 13 -28.49 38.17 -11.59
N ARG A 14 -28.28 36.91 -11.20
CA ARG A 14 -29.32 36.14 -10.48
C ARG A 14 -29.13 36.24 -8.97
N THR A 15 -30.11 36.89 -8.40
CA THR A 15 -30.47 37.12 -7.01
C THR A 15 -30.32 35.88 -6.12
N VAL A 16 -29.62 36.08 -5.01
CA VAL A 16 -29.57 35.18 -3.84
C VAL A 16 -30.85 35.37 -3.02
N PRO A 17 -31.60 34.31 -2.68
CA PRO A 17 -32.53 34.35 -1.56
C PRO A 17 -31.82 33.91 -0.27
N GLY A 18 -31.87 34.78 0.75
CA GLY A 18 -31.42 34.51 2.11
C GLY A 18 -32.28 33.47 2.85
N PRO A 19 -31.85 33.08 4.07
CA PRO A 19 -32.30 31.87 4.73
C PRO A 19 -33.62 32.04 5.48
N ALA A 20 -34.44 30.99 5.48
CA ALA A 20 -35.60 30.83 6.35
C ALA A 20 -35.33 29.69 7.37
N PRO A 21 -36.06 29.67 8.50
CA PRO A 21 -35.51 29.41 9.83
C PRO A 21 -35.47 27.93 10.22
N ALA A 22 -34.74 27.70 11.31
CA ALA A 22 -34.59 26.45 12.02
C ALA A 22 -35.92 25.95 12.59
N ASP A 23 -36.25 24.69 12.29
CA ASP A 23 -37.15 23.88 13.09
C ASP A 23 -36.39 22.63 13.54
N GLY A 24 -36.40 22.42 14.85
CA GLY A 24 -35.71 21.35 15.53
C GLY A 24 -36.42 20.01 15.38
N LEU A 25 -35.61 18.95 15.31
CA LEU A 25 -36.03 17.59 15.65
C LEU A 25 -34.91 16.90 16.41
N ASP A 26 -35.19 16.66 17.68
CA ASP A 26 -34.85 15.49 18.49
C ASP A 26 -33.43 14.92 18.45
N GLN A 27 -32.70 15.30 19.51
CA GLN A 27 -31.62 14.52 20.08
C GLN A 27 -32.16 13.18 20.61
N ALA A 28 -31.67 12.06 20.06
CA ALA A 28 -31.70 10.76 20.72
C ALA A 28 -30.25 10.35 21.07
N PRO A 29 -30.04 9.71 22.24
CA PRO A 29 -28.73 9.65 22.90
C PRO A 29 -27.78 8.66 22.23
N GLN A 30 -26.52 9.07 22.15
CA GLN A 30 -25.38 8.26 21.74
C GLN A 30 -25.11 7.18 22.80
N THR A 31 -25.23 5.92 22.44
CA THR A 31 -24.65 4.79 23.19
C THR A 31 -23.19 4.58 22.77
N PRO A 32 -22.24 4.47 23.70
CA PRO A 32 -20.85 4.19 23.37
C PRO A 32 -20.68 2.73 22.95
N SER A 33 -20.37 2.50 21.68
CA SER A 33 -19.94 1.19 21.18
C SER A 33 -18.49 0.95 21.59
N THR A 34 -18.33 0.14 22.64
CA THR A 34 -17.06 -0.38 23.11
C THR A 34 -16.51 -1.39 22.10
N GLY A 35 -15.43 -1.02 21.40
CA GLY A 35 -14.67 -1.95 20.59
C GLY A 35 -14.01 -3.03 21.46
N PRO A 36 -13.86 -4.27 20.97
CA PRO A 36 -13.14 -5.29 21.70
C PRO A 36 -11.64 -4.95 21.76
N SER A 37 -11.17 -4.70 22.98
CA SER A 37 -9.76 -4.62 23.34
C SER A 37 -9.09 -5.97 23.11
N ILE A 38 -8.05 -6.00 22.28
CA ILE A 38 -7.11 -7.13 22.20
C ILE A 38 -5.89 -6.73 23.03
N THR A 39 -5.83 -7.24 24.25
CA THR A 39 -4.61 -7.24 25.06
C THR A 39 -3.69 -8.39 24.66
N PRO A 40 -2.36 -8.19 24.63
CA PRO A 40 -1.40 -9.22 24.27
C PRO A 40 -1.13 -10.13 25.48
N SER A 41 -1.54 -11.39 25.40
CA SER A 41 -1.18 -12.39 26.40
C SER A 41 0.23 -12.91 26.13
N THR A 42 1.16 -12.43 26.93
CA THR A 42 2.45 -13.06 27.20
C THR A 42 2.20 -14.28 28.10
N THR A 43 2.58 -15.47 27.66
CA THR A 43 2.85 -16.56 28.62
C THR A 43 4.02 -17.42 28.16
N THR A 44 5.08 -17.28 28.94
CA THR A 44 6.32 -18.03 28.98
C THR A 44 6.07 -19.53 29.20
N SER A 45 6.71 -20.37 28.40
CA SER A 45 6.79 -21.81 28.62
C SER A 45 7.63 -22.15 29.85
N PRO A 46 7.32 -23.26 30.55
CA PRO A 46 8.36 -24.05 31.21
C PRO A 46 8.47 -25.44 30.57
N ALA A 47 9.72 -25.82 30.32
CA ALA A 47 10.11 -27.16 29.89
C ALA A 47 10.03 -28.15 31.06
N ARG A 48 9.45 -29.35 30.85
CA ARG A 48 10.14 -30.61 31.19
C ARG A 48 9.41 -31.89 30.74
N ARG A 49 10.29 -32.83 30.36
CA ARG A 49 10.29 -34.30 30.55
C ARG A 49 9.66 -35.18 29.46
N VAL A 50 10.60 -35.72 28.69
CA VAL A 50 10.55 -36.91 27.84
C VAL A 50 9.98 -38.11 28.61
N SER A 51 9.02 -38.80 28.00
CA SER A 51 8.79 -40.23 28.22
C SER A 51 8.53 -40.91 26.89
N ALA A 52 9.29 -41.97 26.68
CA ALA A 52 9.31 -42.78 25.48
C ALA A 52 7.99 -43.55 25.32
N GLY A 53 7.28 -43.26 24.24
CA GLY A 53 6.20 -44.09 23.70
C GLY A 53 6.31 -44.06 22.19
N GLN A 54 6.71 -45.16 21.58
CA GLN A 54 6.83 -45.28 20.13
C GLN A 54 5.50 -44.89 19.45
N PRO A 55 5.48 -43.92 18.53
CA PRO A 55 4.30 -43.67 17.73
C PRO A 55 4.25 -44.67 16.58
N ARG A 56 3.18 -45.47 16.55
CA ARG A 56 2.77 -46.23 15.36
C ARG A 56 2.75 -45.27 14.16
N LYS A 57 3.52 -45.60 13.13
CA LYS A 57 3.56 -44.91 11.83
C LYS A 57 2.16 -44.89 11.21
N SER A 58 1.37 -43.86 11.46
CA SER A 58 0.22 -43.51 10.63
C SER A 58 0.76 -42.88 9.34
N LYS A 59 0.78 -43.66 8.25
CA LYS A 59 1.05 -43.16 6.91
C LYS A 59 0.13 -41.96 6.59
N PRO A 60 0.61 -40.88 5.95
CA PRO A 60 -0.27 -39.89 5.36
C PRO A 60 -1.05 -40.56 4.22
N ARG A 61 -2.37 -40.39 4.23
CA ARG A 61 -3.27 -40.74 3.13
C ARG A 61 -3.16 -39.68 2.03
N ASP A 62 -2.00 -39.59 1.39
CA ASP A 62 -1.81 -38.88 0.12
C ASP A 62 -1.61 -39.91 -1.00
N ALA A 63 -2.58 -40.81 -1.14
CA ALA A 63 -2.63 -41.68 -2.30
C ALA A 63 -3.12 -40.83 -3.48
N PHE A 64 -2.23 -40.63 -4.46
CA PHE A 64 -2.56 -40.07 -5.77
C PHE A 64 -3.77 -40.82 -6.37
N ASP A 65 -4.92 -40.14 -6.49
CA ASP A 65 -6.10 -40.58 -7.25
C ASP A 65 -5.88 -40.49 -8.77
N ASN A 66 -4.71 -40.92 -9.26
CA ASN A 66 -4.56 -41.20 -10.68
C ASN A 66 -5.27 -42.53 -10.96
N PRO A 67 -6.18 -42.61 -11.95
CA PRO A 67 -6.78 -43.88 -12.29
C PRO A 67 -5.65 -44.87 -12.63
N PRO A 68 -5.70 -46.11 -12.12
CA PRO A 68 -4.82 -47.16 -12.61
C PRO A 68 -4.97 -47.28 -14.13
N ARG A 69 -3.93 -47.76 -14.80
CA ARG A 69 -3.89 -48.05 -16.26
C ARG A 69 -4.89 -49.14 -16.71
N THR A 70 -5.98 -49.33 -15.98
CA THR A 70 -7.04 -50.31 -16.23
C THR A 70 -8.17 -49.69 -17.04
N THR A 71 -8.80 -50.51 -17.87
CA THR A 71 -9.97 -50.24 -18.71
C THR A 71 -11.28 -50.00 -17.93
N GLN A 72 -11.23 -49.86 -16.60
CA GLN A 72 -12.40 -49.57 -15.78
C GLN A 72 -12.88 -48.12 -15.98
N VAL A 73 -14.20 -47.96 -16.12
CA VAL A 73 -14.88 -46.67 -16.22
C VAL A 73 -14.67 -45.89 -14.92
N TRP A 74 -13.77 -44.90 -14.96
CA TRP A 74 -13.51 -44.01 -13.83
C TRP A 74 -14.76 -43.15 -13.55
N LYS A 75 -15.18 -43.09 -12.29
CA LYS A 75 -16.32 -42.27 -11.84
C LYS A 75 -15.82 -41.07 -11.04
N PRO A 76 -16.19 -39.83 -11.41
CA PRO A 76 -15.77 -38.65 -10.66
C PRO A 76 -16.40 -38.62 -9.28
N THR A 77 -15.64 -38.18 -8.28
CA THR A 77 -16.15 -37.94 -6.94
C THR A 77 -17.11 -36.74 -6.91
N GLY A 78 -17.98 -36.68 -5.91
CA GLY A 78 -18.85 -35.52 -5.69
C GLY A 78 -18.07 -34.21 -5.48
N VAL A 79 -16.84 -34.30 -4.97
CA VAL A 79 -15.93 -33.15 -4.81
C VAL A 79 -15.49 -32.63 -6.18
N ARG A 80 -14.95 -33.49 -7.05
CA ARG A 80 -14.50 -33.08 -8.40
C ARG A 80 -15.63 -32.46 -9.22
N ARG A 81 -16.84 -33.02 -9.13
CA ARG A 81 -18.04 -32.46 -9.78
C ARG A 81 -18.32 -31.03 -9.31
N LYS A 82 -18.30 -30.79 -8.00
CA LYS A 82 -18.54 -29.45 -7.42
C LYS A 82 -17.44 -28.44 -7.80
N GLU A 83 -16.19 -28.88 -7.86
CA GLU A 83 -15.06 -28.03 -8.27
C GLU A 83 -15.19 -27.56 -9.72
N VAL A 84 -15.50 -28.46 -10.65
CA VAL A 84 -15.72 -28.13 -12.07
C VAL A 84 -16.91 -27.18 -12.23
N LEU A 85 -18.02 -27.43 -11.53
CA LEU A 85 -19.19 -26.54 -11.57
C LEU A 85 -18.88 -25.14 -11.04
N ARG A 86 -18.13 -25.03 -9.94
CA ARG A 86 -17.69 -23.72 -9.42
C ARG A 86 -16.85 -22.96 -10.42
N ALA A 87 -15.85 -23.62 -11.04
CA ALA A 87 -14.97 -22.99 -12.02
C ALA A 87 -15.75 -22.51 -13.25
N LEU A 88 -16.60 -23.37 -13.84
CA LEU A 88 -17.46 -22.96 -14.96
C LEU A 88 -18.47 -21.87 -14.58
N GLY A 89 -18.86 -21.81 -13.31
CA GLY A 89 -19.69 -20.72 -12.77
C GLY A 89 -18.95 -19.38 -12.67
N ILE A 90 -17.62 -19.36 -12.70
CA ILE A 90 -16.80 -18.13 -12.65
C ILE A 90 -16.36 -17.70 -14.05
N PHE A 91 -16.04 -18.65 -14.93
CA PHE A 91 -15.43 -18.36 -16.24
C PHE A 91 -16.35 -18.51 -17.44
N GLN A 92 -17.62 -18.91 -17.23
CA GLN A 92 -18.65 -19.12 -18.25
C GLN A 92 -18.37 -20.25 -19.28
N ARG A 93 -17.12 -20.35 -19.78
CA ARG A 93 -16.61 -21.24 -20.83
C ARG A 93 -15.21 -21.71 -20.44
N ALA A 94 -14.92 -23.00 -20.60
CA ALA A 94 -13.55 -23.52 -20.43
C ALA A 94 -13.33 -24.84 -21.18
N THR A 95 -12.08 -25.12 -21.54
CA THR A 95 -11.67 -26.46 -21.96
C THR A 95 -11.31 -27.33 -20.77
N ALA A 96 -11.27 -28.65 -20.97
CA ALA A 96 -10.83 -29.57 -19.92
C ALA A 96 -9.37 -29.36 -19.50
N ASP A 97 -8.50 -28.97 -20.44
CA ASP A 97 -7.09 -28.66 -20.16
C ASP A 97 -6.97 -27.43 -19.24
N GLN A 98 -7.69 -26.36 -19.55
CA GLN A 98 -7.70 -25.15 -18.72
C GLN A 98 -8.22 -25.43 -17.30
N LEU A 99 -9.31 -26.20 -17.19
CA LEU A 99 -9.86 -26.60 -15.89
C LEU A 99 -8.90 -27.51 -15.12
N TRP A 100 -8.20 -28.42 -15.80
CA TRP A 100 -7.19 -29.27 -15.18
C TRP A 100 -6.02 -28.46 -14.62
N ARG A 101 -5.43 -27.57 -15.42
CA ARG A 101 -4.32 -26.69 -14.98
C ARG A 101 -4.71 -25.84 -13.77
N MET A 102 -5.96 -25.38 -13.72
CA MET A 102 -6.45 -24.56 -12.61
C MET A 102 -6.76 -25.37 -11.35
N LEU A 103 -7.45 -26.51 -11.49
CA LEU A 103 -7.99 -27.25 -10.35
C LEU A 103 -7.04 -28.31 -9.80
N ARG A 104 -6.23 -28.92 -10.66
CA ARG A 104 -5.35 -30.05 -10.36
C ARG A 104 -4.07 -29.99 -11.21
N PRO A 105 -3.25 -28.94 -11.09
CA PRO A 105 -2.00 -28.81 -11.84
C PRO A 105 -1.00 -29.97 -11.59
N THR A 106 -1.17 -30.71 -10.49
CA THR A 106 -0.35 -31.87 -10.13
C THR A 106 -0.77 -33.18 -10.79
N ASP A 107 -2.00 -33.28 -11.33
CA ASP A 107 -2.43 -34.42 -12.13
C ASP A 107 -1.61 -34.44 -13.43
N ARG A 108 -1.29 -35.61 -14.01
CA ARG A 108 -0.40 -35.69 -15.19
C ARG A 108 -1.01 -35.14 -16.49
N HIS A 109 -2.33 -35.16 -16.60
CA HIS A 109 -3.07 -34.77 -17.81
C HIS A 109 -4.55 -34.51 -17.48
N ASP A 110 -5.27 -33.91 -18.42
CA ASP A 110 -6.67 -33.48 -18.29
C ASP A 110 -7.73 -34.61 -18.24
N ARG A 111 -7.34 -35.89 -18.36
CA ARG A 111 -8.26 -37.02 -18.51
C ARG A 111 -9.34 -37.07 -17.42
N CYS A 112 -8.96 -36.96 -16.15
CA CYS A 112 -9.90 -37.00 -15.04
C CYS A 112 -10.90 -35.82 -15.11
N THR A 113 -10.47 -34.66 -15.60
CA THR A 113 -11.33 -33.50 -15.82
C THR A 113 -12.29 -33.75 -16.97
N ARG A 114 -11.83 -34.32 -18.09
CA ARG A 114 -12.69 -34.73 -19.21
C ARG A 114 -13.75 -35.75 -18.80
N ASP A 115 -13.35 -36.78 -18.05
CA ASP A 115 -14.28 -37.79 -17.55
C ASP A 115 -15.30 -37.18 -16.55
N THR A 116 -14.87 -36.19 -15.76
CA THR A 116 -15.78 -35.42 -14.88
C THR A 116 -16.80 -34.63 -15.69
N LEU A 117 -16.36 -33.93 -16.74
CA LEU A 117 -17.23 -33.15 -17.62
C LEU A 117 -18.23 -34.03 -18.36
N ASN A 118 -17.81 -35.21 -18.83
CA ASN A 118 -18.72 -36.20 -19.43
C ASN A 118 -19.78 -36.66 -18.43
N ALA A 119 -19.40 -37.02 -17.21
CA ALA A 119 -20.37 -37.41 -16.19
C ALA A 119 -21.33 -36.27 -15.77
N LEU A 120 -20.88 -35.01 -15.81
CA LEU A 120 -21.73 -33.84 -15.58
C LEU A 120 -22.68 -33.60 -16.75
N LYS A 121 -22.23 -33.88 -17.99
CA LYS A 121 -23.03 -33.81 -19.21
C LYS A 121 -24.15 -34.83 -19.20
N ASP A 122 -23.85 -36.07 -18.80
CA ASP A 122 -24.84 -37.14 -18.67
C ASP A 122 -25.91 -36.80 -17.61
N SER A 123 -25.56 -35.96 -16.63
CA SER A 123 -26.50 -35.44 -15.63
C SER A 123 -27.21 -34.14 -16.06
N GLY A 124 -26.99 -33.65 -17.28
CA GLY A 124 -27.61 -32.43 -17.80
C GLY A 124 -27.08 -31.12 -17.21
N LEU A 125 -25.94 -31.13 -16.50
CA LEU A 125 -25.40 -29.93 -15.82
C LEU A 125 -24.45 -29.11 -16.68
N VAL A 126 -23.77 -29.75 -17.62
CA VAL A 126 -22.90 -29.09 -18.59
C VAL A 126 -23.23 -29.56 -20.00
N ARG A 127 -22.83 -28.77 -21.00
CA ARG A 127 -22.88 -29.16 -22.40
C ARG A 127 -21.62 -28.72 -23.12
N VAL A 128 -21.32 -29.38 -24.23
CA VAL A 128 -20.31 -28.90 -25.18
C VAL A 128 -20.98 -27.79 -26.00
N GLU A 129 -20.38 -26.61 -26.00
CA GLU A 129 -20.85 -25.48 -26.83
C GLU A 129 -20.30 -25.61 -28.25
N THR A 130 -18.99 -25.81 -28.36
CA THR A 130 -18.30 -25.99 -29.65
C THR A 130 -17.00 -26.77 -29.46
N ARG A 131 -16.31 -27.03 -30.56
CA ARG A 131 -14.95 -27.58 -30.58
C ARG A 131 -14.01 -26.52 -31.17
N LEU A 132 -12.92 -26.24 -30.45
CA LEU A 132 -11.90 -25.30 -30.91
C LEU A 132 -11.09 -25.91 -32.06
N GLU A 133 -10.39 -25.08 -32.83
CA GLU A 133 -9.48 -25.52 -33.90
C GLU A 133 -8.38 -26.46 -33.38
N SER A 134 -7.94 -26.22 -32.14
CA SER A 134 -7.02 -27.10 -31.41
C SER A 134 -7.58 -28.50 -31.10
N GLY A 135 -8.84 -28.77 -31.43
CA GLY A 135 -9.50 -30.04 -31.19
C GLY A 135 -10.06 -30.21 -29.77
N HIS A 136 -9.83 -29.25 -28.88
CA HIS A 136 -10.38 -29.25 -27.53
C HIS A 136 -11.87 -28.89 -27.54
N GLN A 137 -12.66 -29.59 -26.72
CA GLN A 137 -14.07 -29.27 -26.50
C GLN A 137 -14.20 -28.10 -25.53
N LEU A 138 -15.10 -27.18 -25.86
CA LEU A 138 -15.45 -26.06 -25.01
C LEU A 138 -16.73 -26.38 -24.24
N TRP A 139 -16.66 -26.25 -22.92
CA TRP A 139 -17.72 -26.65 -22.01
C TRP A 139 -18.38 -25.43 -21.37
N VAL A 140 -19.71 -25.50 -21.23
CA VAL A 140 -20.54 -24.47 -20.59
C VAL A 140 -21.57 -25.10 -19.65
N LEU A 141 -22.03 -24.30 -18.68
CA LEU A 141 -23.16 -24.69 -17.82
C LEU A 141 -24.48 -24.68 -18.59
N THR A 142 -25.33 -25.65 -18.32
CA THR A 142 -26.76 -25.58 -18.67
C THR A 142 -27.50 -24.67 -17.67
N GLU A 143 -28.78 -24.40 -17.89
CA GLU A 143 -29.61 -23.69 -16.90
C GLU A 143 -29.61 -24.38 -15.53
N GLN A 144 -29.70 -25.71 -15.52
CA GLN A 144 -29.65 -26.49 -14.28
C GLN A 144 -28.28 -26.41 -13.64
N GLY A 145 -27.20 -26.62 -14.41
CA GLY A 145 -25.84 -26.50 -13.89
C GLY A 145 -25.50 -25.11 -13.39
N HIS A 146 -26.05 -24.06 -14.00
CA HIS A 146 -25.89 -22.67 -13.54
C HIS A 146 -26.55 -22.42 -12.18
N LYS A 147 -27.77 -22.93 -11.98
CA LYS A 147 -28.44 -22.88 -10.68
C LYS A 147 -27.63 -23.65 -9.62
N GLU A 148 -27.12 -24.83 -9.95
CA GLU A 148 -26.29 -25.61 -9.03
C GLU A 148 -24.96 -24.91 -8.71
N ALA A 149 -24.25 -24.42 -9.72
CA ALA A 149 -23.00 -23.68 -9.53
C ALA A 149 -23.22 -22.45 -8.64
N LYS A 150 -24.33 -21.74 -8.81
CA LYS A 150 -24.68 -20.57 -7.98
C LYS A 150 -24.81 -20.91 -6.50
N LEU A 151 -25.33 -22.09 -6.17
CA LEU A 151 -25.44 -22.57 -4.78
C LEU A 151 -24.09 -23.00 -4.20
N LEU A 152 -23.12 -23.36 -5.06
CA LEU A 152 -21.79 -23.78 -4.64
C LEU A 152 -20.80 -22.63 -4.43
N LEU A 153 -21.09 -21.45 -4.98
CA LEU A 153 -20.25 -20.26 -4.89
C LEU A 153 -20.54 -19.47 -3.60
N PRO A 154 -19.51 -18.89 -2.94
CA PRO A 154 -19.73 -17.95 -1.84
C PRO A 154 -20.57 -16.75 -2.29
N LYS A 155 -21.34 -16.14 -1.38
CA LYS A 155 -22.17 -14.95 -1.69
C LYS A 155 -21.37 -13.76 -2.21
N THR A 156 -20.08 -13.70 -1.89
CA THR A 156 -19.14 -12.65 -2.33
C THR A 156 -18.62 -12.86 -3.75
N VAL A 157 -18.86 -14.03 -4.35
CA VAL A 157 -18.46 -14.36 -5.72
C VAL A 157 -19.69 -14.34 -6.61
N ARG A 158 -19.65 -13.48 -7.63
CA ARG A 158 -20.71 -13.41 -8.63
C ARG A 158 -20.57 -14.57 -9.62
N ILE A 159 -21.67 -15.26 -9.91
CA ILE A 159 -21.73 -16.23 -10.99
C ILE A 159 -21.76 -15.49 -12.35
N SER A 160 -21.01 -15.97 -13.33
CA SER A 160 -20.99 -15.41 -14.68
C SER A 160 -22.37 -15.48 -15.34
N ALA A 161 -22.57 -14.68 -16.38
CA ALA A 161 -23.77 -14.74 -17.19
C ALA A 161 -23.99 -16.14 -17.79
N LEU A 162 -25.22 -16.63 -17.78
CA LEU A 162 -25.57 -17.92 -18.38
C LEU A 162 -25.47 -17.85 -19.92
N ARG A 163 -24.75 -18.80 -20.53
CA ARG A 163 -24.77 -19.03 -21.99
C ARG A 163 -26.00 -19.85 -22.39
N LYS A 164 -27.09 -19.14 -22.67
CA LYS A 164 -28.32 -19.77 -23.18
C LYS A 164 -28.05 -20.50 -24.50
N LEU A 165 -28.60 -21.71 -24.62
CA LEU A 165 -28.61 -22.44 -25.87
C LEU A 165 -29.57 -21.73 -26.83
N ARG A 166 -29.06 -21.25 -27.96
CA ARG A 166 -29.91 -20.72 -29.04
C ARG A 166 -30.19 -21.86 -30.02
N LEU A 167 -31.45 -21.98 -30.43
CA LEU A 167 -31.89 -22.93 -31.44
C LEU A 167 -32.32 -22.16 -32.69
N ASP A 168 -32.02 -22.70 -33.86
CA ASP A 168 -32.51 -22.18 -35.14
C ASP A 168 -34.00 -22.53 -35.33
N ALA A 169 -34.58 -22.11 -36.45
CA ALA A 169 -35.98 -22.36 -36.76
C ALA A 169 -36.31 -23.87 -36.86
N GLU A 170 -35.30 -24.71 -37.10
CA GLU A 170 -35.40 -26.17 -37.17
C GLU A 170 -35.08 -26.86 -35.83
N GLY A 171 -34.91 -26.09 -34.75
CA GLY A 171 -34.64 -26.63 -33.41
C GLY A 171 -33.20 -27.14 -33.22
N ARG A 172 -32.29 -26.83 -34.13
CA ARG A 172 -30.88 -27.20 -34.04
C ARG A 172 -30.11 -26.11 -33.31
N PRO A 173 -29.08 -26.45 -32.52
CA PRO A 173 -28.21 -25.45 -31.90
C PRO A 173 -27.62 -24.49 -32.94
N VAL A 174 -27.89 -23.20 -32.79
CA VAL A 174 -27.20 -22.16 -33.55
C VAL A 174 -25.75 -22.17 -33.09
N LYS A 175 -24.83 -22.38 -34.02
CA LYS A 175 -23.41 -22.09 -33.79
C LYS A 175 -23.28 -20.58 -33.68
N ASP A 176 -23.26 -20.11 -32.45
CA ASP A 176 -22.88 -18.75 -32.13
C ASP A 176 -21.38 -18.62 -32.43
N ASP A 177 -20.98 -17.58 -33.15
CA ASP A 177 -19.58 -17.38 -33.49
C ASP A 177 -18.77 -17.25 -32.20
N GLY A 178 -17.93 -18.26 -32.02
CA GLY A 178 -16.68 -18.23 -31.28
C GLY A 178 -16.80 -17.89 -29.80
N TYR A 179 -16.40 -18.85 -28.97
CA TYR A 179 -15.44 -18.45 -27.96
C TYR A 179 -14.28 -17.77 -28.65
N ASP A 180 -14.22 -16.45 -28.56
CA ASP A 180 -13.11 -15.73 -29.13
C ASP A 180 -11.84 -16.20 -28.42
N GLU A 181 -10.76 -16.23 -29.19
CA GLU A 181 -9.45 -16.68 -28.70
C GLU A 181 -8.92 -15.79 -27.56
N HIS A 182 -9.47 -14.57 -27.38
CA HIS A 182 -9.15 -13.71 -26.25
C HIS A 182 -9.73 -14.24 -24.95
N ALA A 183 -10.99 -14.71 -24.93
CA ALA A 183 -11.57 -15.40 -23.78
C ALA A 183 -10.81 -16.71 -23.46
N ALA A 184 -10.25 -17.38 -24.48
CA ALA A 184 -9.32 -18.51 -24.31
C ALA A 184 -8.05 -18.10 -23.57
N ALA A 185 -7.44 -16.99 -23.98
CA ALA A 185 -6.28 -16.44 -23.33
C ALA A 185 -6.59 -16.01 -21.89
N VAL A 186 -7.74 -15.37 -21.65
CA VAL A 186 -8.22 -15.00 -20.30
C VAL A 186 -8.31 -16.22 -19.38
N MET A 187 -9.00 -17.29 -19.79
CA MET A 187 -9.09 -18.49 -18.95
C MET A 187 -7.73 -19.17 -18.74
N THR A 188 -6.88 -19.16 -19.77
CA THR A 188 -5.53 -19.73 -19.69
C THR A 188 -4.68 -18.95 -18.69
N THR A 189 -4.75 -17.61 -18.69
CA THR A 189 -4.10 -16.72 -17.70
C THR A 189 -4.50 -17.09 -16.28
N ALA A 190 -5.80 -17.19 -15.98
CA ALA A 190 -6.26 -17.59 -14.65
C ALA A 190 -5.76 -18.99 -14.26
N ALA A 191 -5.75 -19.93 -15.21
CA ALA A 191 -5.31 -21.31 -14.97
C ALA A 191 -3.81 -21.40 -14.66
N VAL A 192 -2.94 -20.73 -15.44
CA VAL A 192 -1.49 -20.77 -15.20
C VAL A 192 -1.10 -20.05 -13.91
N LEU A 193 -1.81 -18.97 -13.55
CA LEU A 193 -1.57 -18.25 -12.29
C LEU A 193 -2.00 -19.06 -11.08
N THR A 194 -3.19 -19.68 -11.14
CA THR A 194 -3.66 -20.59 -10.09
C THR A 194 -2.72 -21.78 -9.94
N GLY A 195 -2.27 -22.36 -11.06
CA GLY A 195 -1.34 -23.49 -11.07
C GLY A 195 0.02 -23.16 -10.44
N ALA A 196 0.45 -21.90 -10.52
CA ALA A 196 1.66 -21.39 -9.88
C ALA A 196 1.47 -20.98 -8.40
N GLY A 197 0.30 -21.22 -7.82
CA GLY A 197 0.00 -20.91 -6.41
C GLY A 197 -0.54 -19.50 -6.18
N TYR A 198 -0.83 -18.72 -7.22
CA TYR A 198 -1.50 -17.42 -7.06
C TYR A 198 -3.00 -17.61 -6.93
N GLY A 199 -3.43 -17.75 -5.68
CA GLY A 199 -4.84 -17.88 -5.32
C GLY A 199 -5.43 -19.25 -5.65
N THR A 200 -6.75 -19.29 -5.66
CA THR A 200 -7.54 -20.49 -5.97
C THR A 200 -8.56 -20.13 -7.05
N PRO A 201 -9.36 -21.07 -7.61
CA PRO A 201 -10.44 -20.71 -8.52
C PRO A 201 -11.37 -19.61 -7.97
N LEU A 202 -11.60 -19.59 -6.65
CA LEU A 202 -12.44 -18.59 -5.97
C LEU A 202 -11.78 -17.23 -5.79
N SER A 203 -10.48 -17.12 -6.07
CA SER A 203 -9.74 -15.86 -6.08
C SER A 203 -10.02 -15.03 -7.33
N TRP A 204 -10.66 -15.61 -8.34
CA TRP A 204 -10.93 -14.97 -9.62
C TRP A 204 -12.36 -14.48 -9.72
N GLN A 205 -12.52 -13.32 -10.36
CA GLN A 205 -13.80 -12.83 -10.82
C GLN A 205 -13.63 -12.23 -12.21
N THR A 206 -14.58 -12.51 -13.08
CA THR A 206 -14.75 -11.81 -14.36
C THR A 206 -15.80 -10.70 -14.18
N GLU A 207 -15.81 -9.72 -15.08
CA GLU A 207 -16.89 -8.74 -15.19
C GLU A 207 -17.10 -7.86 -13.93
N ILE A 208 -16.03 -7.55 -13.17
CA ILE A 208 -16.14 -6.53 -12.11
C ILE A 208 -16.25 -5.14 -12.74
N ALA A 209 -17.39 -4.48 -12.48
CA ALA A 209 -17.69 -3.14 -12.96
C ALA A 209 -16.96 -2.06 -12.15
N HIS A 210 -16.08 -1.31 -12.82
CA HIS A 210 -15.43 -0.10 -12.31
C HIS A 210 -16.14 1.12 -12.92
N LYS A 211 -17.22 1.54 -12.26
CA LYS A 211 -18.10 2.63 -12.75
C LYS A 211 -17.41 3.99 -12.58
N LEU A 212 -17.36 4.75 -13.67
CA LEU A 212 -16.77 6.07 -13.74
C LEU A 212 -17.86 7.17 -13.71
N PRO A 213 -17.53 8.39 -13.27
CA PRO A 213 -18.50 9.47 -13.08
C PRO A 213 -19.10 9.99 -14.39
N TYR A 214 -18.44 9.74 -15.52
CA TYR A 214 -18.89 10.11 -16.87
C TYR A 214 -19.72 9.00 -17.56
N GLY A 215 -20.33 8.10 -16.80
CA GLY A 215 -21.26 7.08 -17.31
C GLY A 215 -20.59 5.86 -17.95
N TYR A 216 -19.27 5.88 -18.16
CA TYR A 216 -18.52 4.72 -18.63
C TYR A 216 -18.32 3.70 -17.50
N THR A 217 -18.23 2.41 -17.86
CA THR A 217 -17.85 1.35 -16.92
C THR A 217 -16.68 0.58 -17.48
N GLN A 218 -15.55 0.61 -16.79
CA GLN A 218 -14.39 -0.20 -17.13
C GLN A 218 -14.56 -1.59 -16.50
N TYR A 219 -14.28 -2.64 -17.28
CA TYR A 219 -14.25 -4.01 -16.81
C TYR A 219 -12.84 -4.54 -17.01
N ALA A 220 -12.26 -5.12 -15.95
CA ALA A 220 -11.06 -5.93 -16.12
C ALA A 220 -11.46 -7.27 -16.70
N ASP A 221 -10.62 -7.82 -17.59
CA ASP A 221 -10.82 -9.18 -18.10
C ASP A 221 -10.83 -10.18 -16.93
N LEU A 222 -9.91 -9.97 -15.98
CA LEU A 222 -9.87 -10.69 -14.71
C LEU A 222 -9.57 -9.76 -13.55
N THR A 223 -10.15 -10.08 -12.40
CA THR A 223 -9.69 -9.56 -11.12
C THR A 223 -9.27 -10.72 -10.23
N MET A 224 -8.04 -10.67 -9.73
CA MET A 224 -7.47 -11.64 -8.81
C MET A 224 -7.48 -11.10 -7.39
N ARG A 225 -7.85 -11.92 -6.41
CA ARG A 225 -7.72 -11.66 -4.97
C ARG A 225 -7.04 -12.85 -4.29
N ALA A 226 -5.74 -12.74 -4.04
CA ALA A 226 -4.89 -13.81 -3.53
C ALA A 226 -3.98 -13.30 -2.40
N PRO A 227 -4.55 -12.84 -1.27
CA PRO A 227 -3.77 -12.27 -0.17
C PRO A 227 -2.74 -13.27 0.40
N ASP A 228 -3.07 -14.57 0.43
CA ASP A 228 -2.16 -15.64 0.89
C ASP A 228 -0.91 -15.78 0.00
N ALA A 229 -0.99 -15.33 -1.26
CA ALA A 229 0.13 -15.28 -2.20
C ALA A 229 0.80 -13.90 -2.25
N GLY A 230 0.51 -13.01 -1.29
CA GLY A 230 1.05 -11.66 -1.24
C GLY A 230 0.47 -10.70 -2.28
N VAL A 231 -0.69 -11.02 -2.86
CA VAL A 231 -1.42 -10.19 -3.85
C VAL A 231 -2.85 -9.91 -3.39
N PRO A 232 -3.09 -8.82 -2.62
CA PRO A 232 -4.42 -8.57 -2.04
C PRO A 232 -5.52 -8.34 -3.09
N ALA A 233 -5.20 -7.60 -4.14
CA ALA A 233 -5.99 -7.50 -5.37
C ALA A 233 -5.08 -7.16 -6.56
N MET A 234 -5.43 -7.63 -7.76
CA MET A 234 -4.79 -7.25 -9.01
C MET A 234 -5.82 -7.28 -10.14
N LEU A 235 -5.82 -6.27 -11.00
CA LEU A 235 -6.63 -6.21 -12.22
C LEU A 235 -5.77 -6.72 -13.38
N LEU A 236 -6.32 -7.58 -14.23
CA LEU A 236 -5.58 -8.14 -15.36
C LEU A 236 -6.31 -7.83 -16.66
N GLU A 237 -5.53 -7.43 -17.65
CA GLU A 237 -5.93 -7.21 -19.04
C GLU A 237 -5.13 -8.19 -19.90
N VAL A 238 -5.81 -8.94 -20.77
CA VAL A 238 -5.19 -9.95 -21.63
C VAL A 238 -5.21 -9.44 -23.07
N ASP A 239 -4.06 -9.04 -23.60
CA ASP A 239 -3.97 -8.53 -24.96
C ASP A 239 -3.35 -9.58 -25.89
N ARG A 240 -4.05 -9.86 -27.00
CA ARG A 240 -3.56 -10.73 -28.08
C ARG A 240 -2.72 -9.98 -29.11
N VAL A 241 -2.27 -8.77 -28.76
CA VAL A 241 -1.60 -7.81 -29.65
C VAL A 241 -2.52 -7.32 -30.76
N THR A 242 -3.83 -7.39 -30.53
CA THR A 242 -4.88 -6.99 -31.48
C THR A 242 -5.44 -5.61 -31.18
N GLU A 243 -5.44 -5.22 -29.90
CA GLU A 243 -5.90 -3.90 -29.46
C GLU A 243 -4.82 -2.85 -29.72
N PRO A 244 -5.11 -1.64 -30.22
CA PRO A 244 -4.17 -0.52 -30.30
C PRO A 244 -3.49 -0.18 -28.97
N VAL A 245 -2.26 0.36 -29.00
CA VAL A 245 -1.57 0.79 -27.75
C VAL A 245 -2.36 1.87 -27.05
N ASP A 246 -2.95 2.80 -27.80
CA ASP A 246 -3.69 3.92 -27.24
C ASP A 246 -4.88 3.44 -26.40
N ASP A 247 -5.56 2.38 -26.84
CA ASP A 247 -6.68 1.78 -26.08
C ASP A 247 -6.19 1.13 -24.77
N LEU A 248 -5.01 0.49 -24.77
CA LEU A 248 -4.37 -0.03 -23.54
C LEU A 248 -4.01 1.10 -22.56
N VAL A 249 -3.49 2.21 -23.08
CA VAL A 249 -3.19 3.42 -22.28
C VAL A 249 -4.49 4.00 -21.73
N ASP A 250 -5.55 4.02 -22.53
CA ASP A 250 -6.86 4.52 -22.15
C ASP A 250 -7.53 3.65 -21.07
N LYS A 251 -7.34 2.32 -21.11
CA LYS A 251 -7.73 1.42 -20.00
C LYS A 251 -7.01 1.82 -18.71
N LEU A 252 -5.71 2.08 -18.77
CA LEU A 252 -4.94 2.48 -17.60
C LEU A 252 -5.35 3.86 -17.06
N ARG A 253 -5.65 4.81 -17.96
CA ARG A 253 -6.25 6.09 -17.60
C ARG A 253 -7.56 5.89 -16.85
N ARG A 254 -8.46 5.06 -17.38
CA ARG A 254 -9.76 4.76 -16.76
C ARG A 254 -9.62 4.09 -15.39
N TYR A 255 -8.67 3.17 -15.23
CA TYR A 255 -8.36 2.62 -13.90
C TYR A 255 -7.86 3.69 -12.94
N THR A 256 -6.97 4.58 -13.40
CA THR A 256 -6.46 5.70 -12.59
C THR A 256 -7.58 6.65 -12.18
N ASP A 257 -8.43 7.06 -13.11
CA ASP A 257 -9.63 7.89 -12.84
C ASP A 257 -10.51 7.22 -11.78
N TRP A 258 -10.70 5.90 -11.89
CA TRP A 258 -11.49 5.13 -10.94
C TRP A 258 -10.81 5.03 -9.56
N PHE A 259 -9.49 4.87 -9.52
CA PHE A 259 -8.72 4.85 -8.26
C PHE A 259 -8.73 6.20 -7.53
N GLU A 260 -8.88 7.30 -8.25
CA GLU A 260 -8.98 8.64 -7.68
C GLU A 260 -10.36 8.96 -7.10
N LEU A 261 -11.40 8.16 -7.41
CA LEU A 261 -12.74 8.38 -6.89
C LEU A 261 -12.78 8.31 -5.37
N LEU A 262 -13.46 9.28 -4.76
CA LEU A 262 -13.69 9.32 -3.33
C LEU A 262 -14.71 8.25 -2.92
N ALA A 263 -14.46 7.63 -1.77
CA ALA A 263 -15.45 6.79 -1.11
C ALA A 263 -16.69 7.63 -0.75
N PRO A 264 -17.89 7.03 -0.74
CA PRO A 264 -19.09 7.72 -0.26
C PRO A 264 -18.85 8.30 1.14
N LYS A 265 -19.21 9.58 1.32
CA LYS A 265 -19.05 10.34 2.58
C LYS A 265 -17.60 10.64 2.99
N ALA A 266 -16.61 10.43 2.12
CA ALA A 266 -15.25 10.90 2.38
C ALA A 266 -15.21 12.45 2.42
N ASP A 267 -14.50 13.01 3.39
CA ASP A 267 -14.29 14.46 3.51
C ASP A 267 -13.20 14.92 2.51
N ALA A 268 -13.62 15.70 1.51
CA ALA A 268 -12.73 16.19 0.46
C ALA A 268 -11.64 17.15 0.97
N ASN A 269 -11.89 17.90 2.05
CA ASN A 269 -10.89 18.80 2.61
C ASN A 269 -9.81 18.02 3.36
N GLN A 270 -10.21 16.98 4.09
CA GLN A 270 -9.25 16.08 4.76
C GLN A 270 -8.46 15.25 3.75
N GLU A 271 -9.10 14.77 2.68
CA GLU A 271 -8.39 14.11 1.59
C GLU A 271 -7.32 15.02 0.98
N LYS A 272 -7.65 16.29 0.72
CA LYS A 272 -6.71 17.25 0.13
C LYS A 272 -5.52 17.51 1.06
N ALA A 273 -5.73 17.50 2.37
CA ALA A 273 -4.65 17.57 3.35
C ALA A 273 -3.80 16.28 3.35
N ALA A 274 -4.45 15.11 3.25
CA ALA A 274 -3.81 13.79 3.22
C ALA A 274 -3.00 13.54 1.93
N ARG A 275 -3.35 14.17 0.80
CA ARG A 275 -2.55 14.10 -0.45
C ARG A 275 -1.08 14.49 -0.26
N ARG A 276 -0.77 15.33 0.74
CA ARG A 276 0.61 15.73 1.07
C ARG A 276 1.32 14.74 2.00
N GLN A 277 0.63 13.70 2.45
CA GLN A 277 1.06 12.73 3.46
C GLN A 277 1.18 11.31 2.87
N GLY A 278 1.23 11.17 1.54
CA GLY A 278 1.44 9.90 0.86
C GLY A 278 0.25 8.93 1.00
N ALA A 279 0.51 7.74 1.54
CA ALA A 279 -0.46 6.63 1.64
C ALA A 279 -1.79 6.97 2.32
N ALA A 280 -1.81 7.99 3.20
CA ALA A 280 -3.03 8.41 3.90
C ALA A 280 -4.18 8.77 2.94
N VAL A 281 -3.86 9.13 1.69
CA VAL A 281 -4.86 9.42 0.67
C VAL A 281 -5.73 8.21 0.30
N HIS A 282 -5.23 6.97 0.47
CA HIS A 282 -5.94 5.74 0.10
C HIS A 282 -7.20 5.48 0.93
N ASP A 283 -7.21 5.91 2.19
CA ASP A 283 -8.35 5.71 3.11
C ASP A 283 -9.61 6.47 2.66
N PHE A 284 -9.42 7.51 1.84
CA PHE A 284 -10.47 8.33 1.25
C PHE A 284 -10.98 7.80 -0.09
N ARG A 285 -10.31 6.81 -0.70
CA ARG A 285 -10.65 6.32 -2.03
C ARG A 285 -11.73 5.24 -2.00
N LEU A 286 -12.53 5.19 -3.06
CA LEU A 286 -13.59 4.18 -3.22
C LEU A 286 -13.01 2.77 -3.32
N TRP A 287 -11.90 2.61 -4.04
CA TRP A 287 -11.32 1.29 -4.30
C TRP A 287 -10.88 0.58 -3.01
N SER A 288 -10.42 1.31 -1.99
CA SER A 288 -10.00 0.74 -0.69
C SER A 288 -11.17 0.18 0.11
N ARG A 289 -12.41 0.47 -0.29
CA ARG A 289 -13.64 -0.15 0.26
C ARG A 289 -14.03 -1.43 -0.46
N ILE A 290 -13.51 -1.66 -1.68
CA ILE A 290 -13.86 -2.77 -2.56
C ILE A 290 -12.78 -3.85 -2.53
N TYR A 291 -11.52 -3.42 -2.48
CA TYR A 291 -10.35 -4.26 -2.43
C TYR A 291 -9.65 -4.12 -1.08
N PRO A 292 -9.14 -5.24 -0.51
CA PRO A 292 -8.30 -5.16 0.68
C PRO A 292 -7.07 -4.28 0.42
N ALA A 293 -6.53 -3.68 1.49
CA ALA A 293 -5.29 -2.93 1.40
C ALA A 293 -4.19 -3.80 0.75
N THR A 294 -3.49 -3.25 -0.23
CA THR A 294 -2.43 -3.94 -0.98
C THR A 294 -1.21 -4.24 -0.11
N GLY A 295 -1.06 -3.56 1.03
CA GLY A 295 0.13 -3.60 1.87
C GLY A 295 1.38 -3.04 1.18
N ARG A 296 1.21 -2.46 0.00
CA ARG A 296 2.24 -1.95 -0.90
C ARG A 296 1.88 -0.53 -1.29
N GLU A 297 2.89 0.26 -1.60
CA GLU A 297 2.70 1.62 -2.05
C GLU A 297 2.06 1.68 -3.45
N GLY A 298 1.16 2.64 -3.64
CA GLY A 298 0.43 2.87 -4.88
C GLY A 298 -0.97 2.26 -4.94
N TYR A 299 -1.60 2.40 -6.10
CA TYR A 299 -2.95 1.89 -6.35
C TYR A 299 -2.99 0.37 -6.51
N VAL A 300 -4.19 -0.17 -6.74
CA VAL A 300 -4.37 -1.58 -7.07
C VAL A 300 -3.54 -1.91 -8.32
N PRO A 301 -2.67 -2.92 -8.28
CA PRO A 301 -1.85 -3.30 -9.43
C PRO A 301 -2.68 -3.66 -10.66
N VAL A 302 -2.15 -3.29 -11.83
CA VAL A 302 -2.69 -3.67 -13.14
C VAL A 302 -1.65 -4.51 -13.87
N ALA A 303 -2.05 -5.68 -14.34
CA ALA A 303 -1.20 -6.57 -15.14
C ALA A 303 -1.68 -6.62 -16.59
N PHE A 304 -0.79 -6.40 -17.54
CA PHE A 304 -1.04 -6.73 -18.95
C PHE A 304 -0.38 -8.06 -19.27
N VAL A 305 -1.18 -9.03 -19.69
CA VAL A 305 -0.73 -10.36 -20.10
C VAL A 305 -0.84 -10.46 -21.61
N PHE A 306 0.31 -10.44 -22.28
CA PHE A 306 0.37 -10.54 -23.74
C PHE A 306 0.41 -12.00 -24.18
N THR A 307 -0.18 -12.32 -25.33
CA THR A 307 -0.12 -13.66 -25.90
C THR A 307 -0.42 -13.64 -27.39
N GLY A 308 -0.14 -14.74 -28.09
CA GLY A 308 -0.24 -14.80 -29.53
C GLY A 308 0.77 -13.88 -30.19
N ALA A 309 0.64 -13.67 -31.50
CA ALA A 309 1.61 -12.92 -32.30
C ALA A 309 3.06 -13.40 -32.13
N THR A 310 4.01 -12.69 -32.73
CA THR A 310 5.44 -13.00 -32.58
C THR A 310 6.01 -12.34 -31.31
N ALA A 311 7.09 -12.91 -30.77
CA ALA A 311 7.79 -12.33 -29.62
C ALA A 311 8.23 -10.87 -29.86
N ALA A 312 8.68 -10.55 -31.09
CA ALA A 312 9.06 -9.20 -31.48
C ALA A 312 7.88 -8.21 -31.44
N GLN A 313 6.68 -8.65 -31.83
CA GLN A 313 5.47 -7.82 -31.76
C GLN A 313 5.04 -7.57 -30.32
N ARG A 314 5.04 -8.60 -29.45
CA ARG A 314 4.74 -8.44 -28.02
C ARG A 314 5.73 -7.51 -27.33
N GLU A 315 7.01 -7.67 -27.61
CA GLU A 315 8.06 -6.83 -27.04
C GLU A 315 7.95 -5.36 -27.53
N SER A 316 7.66 -5.15 -28.82
CA SER A 316 7.35 -3.81 -29.35
C SER A 316 6.12 -3.19 -28.68
N ARG A 317 5.08 -4.00 -28.44
CA ARG A 317 3.86 -3.59 -27.73
C ARG A 317 4.13 -3.13 -26.31
N MET A 318 4.87 -3.94 -25.53
CA MET A 318 5.24 -3.61 -24.16
C MET A 318 6.04 -2.30 -24.07
N ARG A 319 7.02 -2.08 -24.95
CA ARG A 319 7.79 -0.82 -24.98
C ARG A 319 6.94 0.40 -25.30
N ARG A 320 6.04 0.30 -26.29
CA ARG A 320 5.16 1.42 -26.66
C ARG A 320 4.18 1.75 -25.56
N LEU A 321 3.61 0.72 -24.91
CA LEU A 321 2.76 0.89 -23.74
C LEU A 321 3.53 1.60 -22.62
N GLU A 322 4.75 1.14 -22.31
CA GLU A 322 5.60 1.74 -21.28
C GLU A 322 5.89 3.22 -21.53
N GLN A 323 6.23 3.58 -22.77
CA GLN A 323 6.49 4.97 -23.13
C GLN A 323 5.22 5.84 -23.01
N ALA A 324 4.09 5.37 -23.53
CA ALA A 324 2.85 6.15 -23.60
C ALA A 324 2.12 6.23 -22.25
N ALA A 325 2.21 5.18 -21.41
CA ALA A 325 1.54 5.09 -20.13
C ALA A 325 2.34 5.66 -18.95
N ARG A 326 3.52 6.24 -19.20
CA ARG A 326 4.48 6.65 -18.15
C ARG A 326 3.85 7.53 -17.05
N ALA A 327 2.94 8.42 -17.42
CA ALA A 327 2.27 9.32 -16.47
C ALA A 327 1.45 8.60 -15.38
N TYR A 328 1.04 7.34 -15.61
CA TYR A 328 0.17 6.60 -14.68
C TYR A 328 0.94 5.73 -13.69
N PHE A 329 2.12 5.24 -14.07
CA PHE A 329 2.91 4.31 -13.24
C PHE A 329 4.21 4.90 -12.72
N ALA A 330 4.69 6.01 -13.30
CA ALA A 330 5.86 6.69 -12.77
C ALA A 330 5.53 7.32 -11.42
N GLY A 331 6.35 7.05 -10.42
CA GLY A 331 6.28 7.76 -9.16
C GLY A 331 6.87 9.17 -9.28
N THR A 332 6.65 9.98 -8.25
CA THR A 332 7.16 11.35 -8.16
C THR A 332 8.36 11.43 -7.22
N PRO A 333 9.45 12.12 -7.55
CA PRO A 333 10.56 12.27 -6.62
C PRO A 333 10.09 12.91 -5.30
N HIS A 334 10.56 12.39 -4.17
CA HIS A 334 10.32 13.06 -2.88
C HIS A 334 10.95 14.45 -2.87
N ARG A 335 10.30 15.41 -2.20
CA ARG A 335 10.81 16.78 -2.11
C ARG A 335 12.09 16.86 -1.29
N GLY A 336 13.13 17.45 -1.87
CA GLY A 336 14.41 17.72 -1.22
C GLY A 336 15.57 17.11 -2.00
N GLU A 337 16.63 17.89 -2.24
CA GLU A 337 17.76 17.55 -3.11
C GLU A 337 18.59 16.34 -2.65
N SER A 338 18.31 15.81 -1.45
CA SER A 338 19.08 14.72 -0.82
C SER A 338 18.39 13.36 -0.86
N TYR A 339 17.20 13.27 -1.44
CA TYR A 339 16.45 12.01 -1.51
C TYR A 339 16.50 11.43 -2.92
N THR A 340 16.87 10.15 -2.99
CA THR A 340 16.76 9.37 -4.24
C THR A 340 15.49 8.52 -4.26
N ALA A 341 14.76 8.47 -3.13
CA ALA A 341 13.50 7.76 -3.03
C ALA A 341 12.41 8.41 -3.89
N VAL A 342 11.47 7.60 -4.35
CA VAL A 342 10.37 7.97 -5.23
C VAL A 342 9.03 7.67 -4.55
N ASP A 343 8.13 8.64 -4.52
CA ASP A 343 6.76 8.50 -4.03
C ASP A 343 5.88 7.83 -5.12
N TYR A 344 5.42 6.62 -4.84
CA TYR A 344 4.50 5.87 -5.69
C TYR A 344 3.06 5.85 -5.14
N HIS A 345 2.72 6.59 -4.08
CA HIS A 345 1.41 6.51 -3.42
C HIS A 345 0.25 6.80 -4.38
N GLN A 346 0.46 7.62 -5.41
CA GLN A 346 -0.55 7.92 -6.43
C GLN A 346 -0.21 7.36 -7.82
N ALA A 347 0.66 6.34 -7.87
CA ALA A 347 1.02 5.64 -9.09
C ALA A 347 0.33 4.26 -9.15
N VAL A 348 0.03 3.79 -10.36
CA VAL A 348 -0.45 2.44 -10.61
C VAL A 348 0.74 1.50 -10.76
N PRO A 349 0.85 0.43 -9.95
CA PRO A 349 1.83 -0.62 -10.21
C PRO A 349 1.45 -1.39 -11.47
N VAL A 350 2.11 -1.10 -12.60
CA VAL A 350 1.84 -1.77 -13.88
C VAL A 350 2.88 -2.85 -14.16
N VAL A 351 2.45 -4.10 -14.16
CA VAL A 351 3.31 -5.25 -14.52
C VAL A 351 2.90 -5.82 -15.86
N VAL A 352 3.86 -6.35 -16.59
CA VAL A 352 3.64 -7.00 -17.88
C VAL A 352 4.24 -8.41 -17.89
N THR A 353 3.62 -9.30 -18.65
CA THR A 353 4.14 -10.65 -18.88
C THR A 353 3.60 -11.21 -20.19
N GLU A 354 4.04 -12.41 -20.55
CA GLU A 354 3.61 -13.14 -21.73
C GLU A 354 3.16 -14.55 -21.32
N LEU A 355 2.03 -15.05 -21.84
CA LEU A 355 1.59 -16.42 -21.56
C LEU A 355 2.62 -17.46 -22.04
N GLU A 356 3.26 -17.20 -23.17
CA GLU A 356 4.30 -18.06 -23.73
C GLU A 356 5.52 -18.11 -22.80
N ARG A 357 5.88 -16.98 -22.18
CA ARG A 357 6.97 -16.91 -21.21
C ARG A 357 6.63 -17.64 -19.92
N ILE A 358 5.42 -17.43 -19.38
CA ILE A 358 4.92 -18.16 -18.22
C ILE A 358 4.95 -19.66 -18.48
N THR A 359 4.51 -20.09 -19.66
CA THR A 359 4.42 -21.52 -19.99
C THR A 359 5.79 -22.16 -20.22
N ALA A 360 6.77 -21.40 -20.71
CA ALA A 360 8.12 -21.87 -20.97
C ALA A 360 8.99 -21.94 -19.71
N ASP A 361 8.70 -21.14 -18.68
CA ASP A 361 9.47 -21.13 -17.44
C ASP A 361 9.14 -22.36 -16.56
N PRO A 362 10.14 -23.11 -16.05
CA PRO A 362 9.90 -24.27 -15.19
C PRO A 362 9.16 -23.96 -13.88
N ALA A 363 9.33 -22.74 -13.35
CA ALA A 363 8.60 -22.24 -12.19
C ALA A 363 7.26 -21.58 -12.60
N GLY A 364 6.93 -21.57 -13.89
CA GLY A 364 5.70 -21.00 -14.40
C GLY A 364 5.57 -19.52 -14.07
N ALA A 365 4.38 -19.11 -13.64
CA ALA A 365 4.14 -17.73 -13.22
C ALA A 365 4.85 -17.35 -11.90
N ALA A 366 5.35 -18.33 -11.15
CA ALA A 366 6.17 -18.08 -9.95
C ALA A 366 7.63 -17.76 -10.29
N GLY A 367 8.05 -18.01 -11.54
CA GLY A 367 9.38 -17.67 -12.04
C GLY A 367 9.59 -16.18 -12.28
N LYS A 368 10.77 -15.85 -12.82
CA LYS A 368 11.14 -14.48 -13.19
C LYS A 368 10.58 -14.12 -14.56
N VAL A 369 9.27 -14.03 -14.63
CA VAL A 369 8.50 -13.86 -15.88
C VAL A 369 7.67 -12.58 -15.89
N TRP A 370 7.80 -11.73 -14.88
CA TRP A 370 7.08 -10.46 -14.77
C TRP A 370 8.03 -9.27 -14.92
N ARG A 371 7.63 -8.25 -15.66
CA ARG A 371 8.38 -6.99 -15.73
C ARG A 371 7.53 -5.85 -15.20
N ARG A 372 8.06 -5.05 -14.29
CA ARG A 372 7.43 -3.79 -13.85
C ARG A 372 7.74 -2.72 -14.89
N LEU A 373 6.73 -2.03 -15.43
CA LEU A 373 6.99 -0.91 -16.33
C LEU A 373 7.79 0.18 -15.59
N GLY A 374 8.80 0.74 -16.27
CA GLY A 374 9.81 1.61 -15.67
C GLY A 374 11.02 0.87 -15.10
N ARG A 375 11.11 -0.46 -15.27
CA ARG A 375 12.25 -1.29 -14.90
C ARG A 375 12.56 -2.29 -16.03
N ASP A 376 13.83 -2.56 -16.26
CA ASP A 376 14.27 -3.40 -17.37
C ASP A 376 14.23 -4.91 -17.05
N ASP A 377 14.38 -5.27 -15.77
CA ASP A 377 14.56 -6.67 -15.36
C ASP A 377 13.26 -7.46 -15.26
N TRP A 378 13.30 -8.70 -15.76
CA TRP A 378 12.31 -9.73 -15.45
C TRP A 378 12.49 -10.23 -14.01
N GLN A 379 11.39 -10.28 -13.29
CA GLN A 379 11.29 -10.43 -11.85
C GLN A 379 10.19 -11.46 -11.52
N THR A 380 10.21 -11.97 -10.29
CA THR A 380 9.02 -12.64 -9.74
C THR A 380 7.89 -11.62 -9.58
N LEU A 381 6.64 -12.08 -9.52
CA LEU A 381 5.50 -11.16 -9.34
C LEU A 381 5.65 -10.31 -8.07
N SER A 382 6.11 -10.90 -6.97
CA SER A 382 6.28 -10.17 -5.72
C SER A 382 7.35 -9.08 -5.80
N GLU A 383 8.47 -9.35 -6.47
CA GLU A 383 9.53 -8.37 -6.72
C GLU A 383 9.03 -7.23 -7.63
N ALA A 384 8.33 -7.56 -8.72
CA ALA A 384 7.79 -6.57 -9.66
C ALA A 384 6.77 -5.62 -9.01
N LEU A 385 6.02 -6.13 -8.02
CA LEU A 385 5.07 -5.36 -7.24
C LEU A 385 5.71 -4.60 -6.06
N ASP A 386 6.97 -4.85 -5.69
CA ASP A 386 7.65 -4.11 -4.60
C ASP A 386 8.23 -2.77 -5.12
N ASN A 387 8.32 -1.79 -4.23
CA ASN A 387 8.96 -0.49 -4.48
C ASN A 387 10.16 -0.33 -3.53
N PRO A 388 11.31 -0.95 -3.84
CA PRO A 388 12.49 -0.86 -2.98
C PRO A 388 13.06 0.55 -2.88
N ASP A 389 12.83 1.37 -3.91
CA ASP A 389 13.13 2.79 -4.01
C ASP A 389 12.02 3.70 -3.49
N GLY A 390 10.94 3.12 -2.95
CA GLY A 390 9.76 3.83 -2.48
C GLY A 390 9.84 4.41 -1.05
N GLU A 391 8.68 4.47 -0.39
CA GLU A 391 8.51 4.98 0.98
C GLU A 391 9.50 4.34 2.00
N ARG A 392 9.84 3.06 1.81
CA ARG A 392 10.80 2.36 2.69
C ARG A 392 12.18 3.00 2.65
N LEU A 393 12.67 3.33 1.45
CA LEU A 393 13.94 4.03 1.28
C LEU A 393 13.84 5.47 1.79
N TYR A 394 12.73 6.16 1.50
CA TYR A 394 12.50 7.53 1.96
C TYR A 394 12.61 7.64 3.49
N LYS A 395 11.99 6.72 4.24
CA LYS A 395 12.09 6.70 5.71
C LYS A 395 13.52 6.52 6.22
N VAL A 396 14.34 5.73 5.53
CA VAL A 396 15.75 5.56 5.89
C VAL A 396 16.53 6.85 5.62
N GLN A 397 16.40 7.41 4.41
CA GLN A 397 17.10 8.64 4.03
C GLN A 397 16.67 9.84 4.89
N LEU A 398 15.40 9.95 5.27
CA LEU A 398 14.90 10.99 6.16
C LEU A 398 15.53 10.91 7.56
N ARG A 399 15.71 9.69 8.11
CA ARG A 399 16.40 9.51 9.39
C ARG A 399 17.87 9.92 9.30
N GLU A 400 18.54 9.55 8.21
CA GLU A 400 19.93 9.95 7.99
C GLU A 400 20.09 11.46 7.77
N ALA A 401 19.19 12.08 7.02
CA ALA A 401 19.19 13.52 6.80
C ALA A 401 19.01 14.28 8.13
N ARG A 402 18.07 13.83 8.96
CA ARG A 402 17.87 14.37 10.33
C ARG A 402 19.11 14.17 11.21
N ARG A 403 19.75 13.00 11.15
CA ARG A 403 21.00 12.75 11.89
C ARG A 403 22.11 13.70 11.45
N ARG A 404 22.33 13.84 10.13
CA ARG A 404 23.32 14.77 9.58
C ARG A 404 23.02 16.23 9.94
N GLN A 405 21.74 16.61 9.95
CA GLN A 405 21.34 17.95 10.37
C GLN A 405 21.61 18.17 11.86
N ALA A 406 21.24 17.21 12.72
CA ALA A 406 21.53 17.28 14.15
C ALA A 406 23.04 17.33 14.44
N GLU A 407 23.86 16.58 13.70
CA GLU A 407 25.32 16.64 13.78
C GLU A 407 25.86 18.02 13.37
N ARG A 408 25.32 18.61 12.30
CA ARG A 408 25.69 19.97 11.87
C ARG A 408 25.27 21.03 12.88
N GLU A 409 24.06 20.93 13.42
CA GLU A 409 23.55 21.83 14.46
C GLU A 409 24.36 21.69 15.74
N ALA A 410 24.73 20.46 16.14
CA ALA A 410 25.59 20.22 17.30
C ALA A 410 27.01 20.74 17.08
N ALA A 411 27.60 20.57 15.90
CA ALA A 411 28.92 21.11 15.57
C ALA A 411 28.90 22.64 15.50
N HIS A 412 27.87 23.22 14.89
CA HIS A 412 27.68 24.67 14.84
C HIS A 412 27.47 25.25 16.23
N ARG A 413 26.65 24.60 17.06
CA ARG A 413 26.51 24.89 18.47
C ARG A 413 27.90 24.85 19.12
N GLU A 414 28.60 23.73 19.11
CA GLU A 414 29.93 23.59 19.73
C GLU A 414 30.95 24.65 19.27
N ALA A 415 30.91 25.07 18.00
CA ALA A 415 31.74 26.15 17.48
C ALA A 415 31.42 27.53 18.10
N GLN A 416 30.17 27.76 18.47
CA GLN A 416 29.70 28.98 19.17
C GLN A 416 29.85 28.91 20.69
N ARG A 417 30.40 27.81 21.24
CA ARG A 417 30.55 27.65 22.69
C ARG A 417 31.41 28.78 23.26
N PRO A 418 30.88 29.59 24.21
CA PRO A 418 31.63 30.67 24.83
C PRO A 418 32.85 30.15 25.59
N VAL A 419 33.86 31.01 25.66
CA VAL A 419 35.06 30.81 26.48
C VAL A 419 35.06 31.82 27.63
N CYS A 420 35.58 31.40 28.78
CA CYS A 420 35.72 32.26 29.94
C CYS A 420 36.71 33.40 29.66
N THR A 421 36.32 34.64 29.96
CA THR A 421 37.20 35.79 29.78
C THR A 421 38.34 35.87 30.78
N GLU A 422 38.25 35.20 31.93
CA GLU A 422 39.33 35.16 32.94
C GLU A 422 40.32 34.01 32.70
N CYS A 423 39.83 32.78 32.48
CA CYS A 423 40.69 31.59 32.39
C CYS A 423 40.80 30.96 30.99
N GLY A 424 40.11 31.50 29.97
CA GLY A 424 40.15 31.03 28.58
C GLY A 424 39.49 29.66 28.33
N THR A 425 38.99 28.99 29.36
CA THR A 425 38.38 27.65 29.23
C THR A 425 36.98 27.74 28.63
N LYS A 426 36.67 26.83 27.70
CA LYS A 426 35.31 26.65 27.15
C LYS A 426 34.30 26.36 28.25
N PHE A 427 33.10 26.93 28.14
CA PHE A 427 32.03 26.68 29.10
C PHE A 427 31.58 25.22 29.08
N THR A 428 31.19 24.68 30.23
CA THR A 428 30.47 23.39 30.30
C THR A 428 29.08 23.55 29.69
N ASP A 429 28.43 22.44 29.33
CA ASP A 429 27.06 22.46 28.79
C ASP A 429 26.07 23.13 29.75
N GLU A 430 26.19 22.83 31.04
CA GLU A 430 25.38 23.41 32.12
C GLU A 430 25.55 24.93 32.18
N ARG A 431 26.79 25.41 32.27
CA ARG A 431 27.08 26.85 32.35
C ARG A 431 26.62 27.59 31.10
N TRP A 432 26.84 26.99 29.94
CA TRP A 432 26.42 27.60 28.69
C TRP A 432 24.89 27.66 28.56
N GLN A 433 24.17 26.64 29.03
CA GLN A 433 22.72 26.66 29.08
C GLN A 433 22.19 27.72 30.05
N GLU A 434 22.77 27.86 31.24
CA GLU A 434 22.42 28.91 32.22
C GLU A 434 22.54 30.31 31.62
N THR A 435 23.67 30.61 30.98
CA THR A 435 23.93 31.93 30.39
C THR A 435 23.05 32.23 29.17
N THR A 436 22.59 31.20 28.46
CA THR A 436 21.69 31.35 27.29
C THR A 436 20.23 31.58 27.73
N GLN A 437 19.84 31.10 28.91
CA GLN A 437 18.48 31.27 29.45
C GLN A 437 18.30 32.54 30.29
N SER A 438 19.38 33.26 30.61
CA SER A 438 19.32 34.52 31.36
C SER A 438 18.67 35.62 30.52
N SER A 439 17.58 36.22 31.03
CA SER A 439 16.87 37.32 30.37
C SER A 439 17.58 38.67 30.48
N TRP A 440 18.63 38.77 31.30
CA TRP A 440 19.42 39.98 31.49
C TRP A 440 20.92 39.63 31.53
N PRO A 441 21.62 39.72 30.38
CA PRO A 441 23.04 39.38 30.31
C PRO A 441 23.87 40.27 31.25
N GLY A 442 24.52 39.66 32.25
CA GLY A 442 25.38 40.32 33.20
C GLY A 442 26.87 40.08 32.94
N GLU A 443 27.74 40.85 33.59
CA GLU A 443 29.20 40.68 33.50
C GLU A 443 29.66 39.27 33.94
N TRP A 444 28.89 38.63 34.83
CA TRP A 444 29.05 37.27 35.31
C TRP A 444 28.82 36.20 34.23
N ASP A 445 28.04 36.49 33.19
CA ASP A 445 27.71 35.53 32.13
C ASP A 445 28.88 35.28 31.17
N ARG A 446 29.96 36.08 31.30
CA ARG A 446 31.23 35.90 30.58
C ARG A 446 32.25 35.02 31.32
N LEU A 447 31.93 34.61 32.55
CA LEU A 447 32.79 33.80 33.40
C LEU A 447 32.32 32.34 33.46
N CYS A 448 33.25 31.39 33.49
CA CYS A 448 32.92 30.00 33.79
C CYS A 448 32.47 29.86 35.25
N GLY A 449 31.78 28.77 35.60
CA GLY A 449 31.22 28.56 36.94
C GLY A 449 32.20 28.81 38.09
N PRO A 450 33.44 28.27 38.05
CA PRO A 450 34.47 28.55 39.06
C PRO A 450 34.85 30.03 39.15
N CYS A 451 35.22 30.68 38.03
CA CYS A 451 35.59 32.10 37.99
C CYS A 451 34.44 33.00 38.45
N ALA A 452 33.20 32.69 38.06
CA ALA A 452 32.01 33.42 38.49
C ALA A 452 31.81 33.33 40.00
N LYS A 453 32.01 32.13 40.58
CA LYS A 453 31.91 31.93 42.03
C LYS A 453 33.01 32.70 42.77
N GLU A 454 34.25 32.61 42.32
CA GLU A 454 35.38 33.33 42.92
C GLU A 454 35.19 34.85 42.85
N ALA A 455 34.74 35.38 41.72
CA ALA A 455 34.43 36.80 41.60
C ALA A 455 33.25 37.19 42.51
N ALA A 456 32.23 36.33 42.70
CA ALA A 456 31.10 36.60 43.58
C ALA A 456 31.54 36.61 45.06
N ASP A 457 32.42 35.68 45.44
CA ASP A 457 33.03 35.60 46.76
C ASP A 457 33.90 36.85 47.02
N ARG A 458 34.71 37.30 46.04
CA ARG A 458 35.46 38.57 46.10
C ARG A 458 34.54 39.76 46.32
N ALA A 459 33.45 39.86 45.55
CA ALA A 459 32.49 40.95 45.67
C ALA A 459 31.78 40.96 47.04
N LYS A 460 31.44 39.77 47.56
CA LYS A 460 30.84 39.61 48.90
C LYS A 460 31.82 40.03 50.00
N ALA A 461 33.09 39.62 49.90
CA ALA A 461 34.13 40.02 50.84
C ALA A 461 34.36 41.54 50.81
N ALA A 462 34.42 42.16 49.63
CA ALA A 462 34.55 43.62 49.51
C ALA A 462 33.37 44.38 50.13
N ARG A 463 32.13 43.89 49.95
CA ARG A 463 30.95 44.47 50.61
C ARG A 463 31.00 44.32 52.13
N ALA A 464 31.46 43.18 52.64
CA ALA A 464 31.64 42.98 54.07
C ALA A 464 32.71 43.92 54.65
N ALA A 465 33.85 44.06 53.97
CA ALA A 465 34.90 44.99 54.34
C ALA A 465 34.41 46.44 54.34
N ARG A 466 33.60 46.85 53.34
CA ARG A 466 33.02 48.20 53.30
C ARG A 466 32.07 48.43 54.48
N ARG A 467 31.21 47.46 54.81
CA ARG A 467 30.33 47.54 55.99
C ARG A 467 31.12 47.65 57.29
N GLN A 468 32.19 46.86 57.45
CA GLN A 468 33.07 46.94 58.61
C GLN A 468 33.78 48.29 58.70
N ALA A 469 34.20 48.87 57.57
CA ALA A 469 34.78 50.21 57.55
C ALA A 469 33.75 51.28 57.93
N GLU A 470 32.52 51.21 57.39
CA GLU A 470 31.42 52.10 57.74
C GLU A 470 30.99 51.96 59.22
N GLU A 471 31.06 50.75 59.78
CA GLU A 471 30.79 50.47 61.20
C GLU A 471 31.93 50.97 62.10
N ALA A 472 33.19 50.79 61.70
CA ALA A 472 34.35 51.31 62.42
C ALA A 472 34.39 52.85 62.41
N GLU A 473 34.00 53.49 61.31
CA GLU A 473 33.86 54.94 61.20
C GLU A 473 32.74 55.45 62.11
N ARG A 474 31.59 54.75 62.17
CA ARG A 474 30.52 55.06 63.14
C ARG A 474 30.96 54.86 64.59
N ALA A 475 31.66 53.77 64.91
CA ALA A 475 32.17 53.50 66.25
C ALA A 475 33.24 54.52 66.68
N ALA A 476 34.08 54.99 65.75
CA ALA A 476 35.06 56.05 66.00
C ALA A 476 34.38 57.42 66.23
N ALA A 477 33.25 57.69 65.56
CA ALA A 477 32.45 58.89 65.78
C ALA A 477 31.68 58.86 67.13
N GLU A 478 31.36 57.69 67.66
CA GLU A 478 30.66 57.49 68.95
C GLU A 478 31.60 57.35 70.17
N ALA A 479 32.93 57.30 69.98
CA ALA A 479 33.89 57.17 71.08
C ALA A 479 34.00 58.48 71.92
N PRO A 480 33.78 58.46 73.24
CA PRO A 480 33.86 59.67 74.06
C PRO A 480 35.31 60.15 74.26
N ALA A 481 35.53 61.44 74.02
CA ALA A 481 36.81 62.12 74.22
C ALA A 481 37.27 62.07 75.70
N VAL A 482 38.27 61.24 76.00
CA VAL A 482 38.93 61.19 77.30
C VAL A 482 39.83 62.44 77.45
N LYS A 483 39.46 63.36 78.36
CA LYS A 483 40.27 64.53 78.74
C LYS A 483 41.51 64.12 79.55
N PRO A 484 42.71 64.65 79.27
CA PRO A 484 43.90 64.36 80.08
C PRO A 484 43.90 65.18 81.37
N ARG A 485 44.02 64.51 82.52
CA ARG A 485 44.28 65.14 83.84
C ARG A 485 45.76 65.45 83.99
N GLY A 486 46.07 66.69 84.39
CA GLY A 486 47.41 67.27 84.40
C GLY A 486 48.37 66.81 85.51
N ARG A 487 49.60 67.33 85.43
CA ARG A 487 50.60 67.34 86.51
C ARG A 487 51.27 68.71 86.58
N PHE A 488 51.01 69.42 87.68
CA PHE A 488 51.78 70.55 88.17
C PHE A 488 53.09 70.04 88.80
N GLY A 489 54.20 70.77 88.61
CA GLY A 489 55.50 70.49 89.23
C GLY A 489 56.40 71.73 89.22
N ILE A 490 56.56 72.33 90.40
CA ILE A 490 57.17 73.61 90.75
C ILE A 490 58.72 73.61 90.79
N ARG A 491 59.32 74.73 90.31
CA ARG A 491 60.59 75.44 90.68
C ARG A 491 61.93 74.69 90.83
N ARG A 492 63.01 75.29 90.28
CA ARG A 492 64.00 76.12 91.04
C ARG A 492 64.97 76.94 90.16
N ARG A 493 65.15 78.19 90.62
CA ARG A 493 66.17 79.25 90.42
C ARG A 493 67.50 78.92 89.72
N ARG A 494 67.95 79.84 88.88
CA ARG A 494 68.98 80.85 89.25
C ARG A 494 68.59 82.21 88.72
#